data_AF-A0A2N5HR43-F1
#
_entry.id   AF-A0A2N5HR43-F1
#
_cell.length_a   1.000
_cell.length_b   1.000
_cell.length_c   1.000
_cell.angle_alpha   90.00
_cell.angle_beta   90.00
_cell.angle_gamma   90.00
#
_symmetry.space_group_name_H-M   'P 1'
#
loop_
_entity.id
_entity.type
_entity.pdbx_description
1 polymer ?
#
loop_
_entity_poly.entity_id
_entity_poly.type
_entity_poly.pdbx_seq_one_letter_code
_entity_poly.pdbx_strand_id
1 'polypeptide(L)'
;MESAISLIVSLAFAIFLFIDAPKHNKSRWLWAILGFIFGPIALGIYFIKTGRKVAGWIITILAILFYIVIIGLMITAAVLFTNGFS
;
A
#
# COMPACT_ATOMS: atom_id res chain seq x y z
N MET A 1 -17.53 -4.74 -9.49
CA MET A 1 -16.56 -3.86 -10.18
C MET A 1 -15.46 -3.38 -9.24
N GLU A 2 -15.78 -2.91 -8.03
CA GLU A 2 -14.79 -2.39 -7.05
C GLU A 2 -13.73 -3.41 -6.61
N SER A 3 -14.12 -4.68 -6.45
CA SER A 3 -13.22 -5.79 -6.10
C SER A 3 -12.26 -6.19 -7.23
N ALA A 4 -12.63 -5.98 -8.50
CA ALA A 4 -11.75 -6.25 -9.63
C ALA A 4 -10.66 -5.17 -9.74
N ILE A 5 -11.02 -3.90 -9.50
CA ILE A 5 -10.07 -2.78 -9.56
C ILE A 5 -9.01 -2.90 -8.46
N SER A 6 -9.41 -3.22 -7.22
CA SER A 6 -8.46 -3.43 -6.12
C SER A 6 -7.50 -4.59 -6.39
N LEU A 7 -8.00 -5.71 -6.92
CA LEU A 7 -7.16 -6.83 -7.33
C LEU A 7 -6.16 -6.45 -8.42
N ILE A 8 -6.58 -5.69 -9.44
CA ILE A 8 -5.70 -5.22 -10.52
C ILE A 8 -4.60 -4.31 -9.97
N VAL A 9 -4.93 -3.40 -9.05
CA VAL A 9 -3.97 -2.49 -8.42
C VAL A 9 -2.96 -3.25 -7.57
N SER A 10 -3.40 -4.18 -6.72
CA SER A 10 -2.50 -5.03 -5.92
C SER A 10 -1.61 -5.89 -6.80
N LEU A 11 -2.15 -6.43 -7.90
CA LEU A 11 -1.38 -7.21 -8.86
C LEU A 11 -0.35 -6.35 -9.60
N ALA A 12 -0.70 -5.10 -9.96
CA ALA A 12 0.24 -4.16 -10.57
C ALA A 12 1.44 -3.86 -9.66
N PHE A 13 1.20 -3.63 -8.36
CA PHE A 13 2.29 -3.48 -7.39
C PHE A 13 3.16 -4.72 -7.27
N ALA A 14 2.54 -5.90 -7.21
CA ALA A 14 3.25 -7.17 -7.14
C ALA A 14 4.13 -7.41 -8.37
N ILE A 15 3.60 -7.20 -9.57
CA ILE A 15 4.33 -7.35 -10.84
C ILE A 15 5.48 -6.34 -10.92
N PHE A 16 5.23 -5.07 -10.59
CA PHE A 16 6.25 -4.03 -10.59
C PHE A 16 7.43 -4.42 -9.70
N LEU A 17 7.15 -4.82 -8.45
CA LEU A 17 8.18 -5.23 -7.51
C LEU A 17 8.87 -6.54 -7.91
N PHE A 18 8.16 -7.48 -8.52
CA PHE A 18 8.75 -8.72 -9.03
C PHE A 18 9.80 -8.47 -10.12
N ILE A 19 9.52 -7.55 -11.04
CA ILE A 19 10.40 -7.19 -12.16
C ILE A 19 11.57 -6.33 -11.68
N ASP A 20 11.32 -5.41 -10.75
CA ASP A 20 12.32 -4.43 -10.35
C ASP A 20 13.28 -4.96 -9.27
N ALA A 21 12.80 -5.79 -8.32
CA ALA A 21 13.61 -6.34 -7.24
C ALA A 21 14.94 -7.00 -7.66
N PRO A 22 15.00 -7.84 -8.72
CA PRO A 22 16.26 -8.46 -9.13
C PRO A 22 17.27 -7.45 -9.69
N LYS A 23 16.84 -6.28 -10.17
CA LYS A 23 17.76 -5.20 -10.62
C LYS A 23 18.53 -4.58 -9.45
N HIS A 24 18.05 -4.77 -8.23
CA HIS A 24 18.64 -4.23 -7.02
C HIS A 24 19.16 -5.32 -6.06
N ASN A 25 19.46 -6.52 -6.59
CA ASN A 25 19.93 -7.68 -5.80
C ASN A 25 19.00 -8.05 -4.63
N LYS A 26 17.68 -7.90 -4.83
CA LYS A 26 16.66 -8.31 -3.85
C LYS A 26 15.85 -9.49 -4.35
N SER A 27 15.27 -10.26 -3.43
CA SER A 27 14.46 -11.43 -3.75
C SER A 27 13.14 -11.04 -4.41
N ARG A 28 12.90 -11.57 -5.63
CA ARG A 28 11.73 -11.23 -6.47
C ARG A 28 10.41 -11.56 -5.77
N TRP A 29 10.32 -12.80 -5.28
CA TRP A 29 9.12 -13.34 -4.66
C TRP A 29 8.74 -12.63 -3.36
N LEU A 30 9.73 -12.28 -2.54
CA LEU A 30 9.48 -11.58 -1.28
C LEU A 30 8.84 -10.23 -1.53
N TRP A 31 9.40 -9.43 -2.44
CA TRP A 31 8.86 -8.10 -2.74
C TRP A 31 7.53 -8.15 -3.50
N ALA A 32 7.32 -9.14 -4.36
CA ALA A 32 6.04 -9.34 -5.03
C ALA A 32 4.91 -9.64 -4.03
N ILE A 33 5.14 -10.56 -3.09
CA ILE A 33 4.16 -10.91 -2.04
C ILE A 33 3.90 -9.70 -1.13
N LEU A 34 4.95 -8.99 -0.71
CA LEU A 34 4.79 -7.78 0.08
C LEU A 34 4.01 -6.69 -0.67
N GLY A 35 4.29 -6.50 -1.96
CA GLY A 35 3.54 -5.58 -2.83
C GLY A 35 2.08 -5.92 -2.97
N PHE A 36 1.76 -7.21 -3.08
CA PHE A 36 0.38 -7.65 -3.20
C PHE A 36 -0.43 -7.40 -1.92
N ILE A 37 0.17 -7.66 -0.75
CA ILE A 37 -0.50 -7.59 0.55
C ILE A 37 -0.53 -6.16 1.09
N PHE A 38 0.61 -5.46 1.05
CA PHE A 38 0.78 -4.14 1.69
C PHE A 38 0.75 -2.98 0.68
N GLY A 39 0.62 -3.28 -0.61
CA GLY A 39 0.41 -2.30 -1.67
C GLY A 39 1.45 -1.17 -1.65
N PRO A 40 1.01 0.11 -1.57
CA PRO A 40 1.90 1.26 -1.65
C PRO A 40 2.90 1.35 -0.48
N ILE A 41 2.60 0.79 0.69
CA ILE A 41 3.55 0.77 1.82
C ILE A 41 4.78 -0.07 1.47
N ALA A 42 4.57 -1.28 0.93
CA ALA A 42 5.67 -2.13 0.48
C ALA A 42 6.50 -1.45 -0.60
N LEU A 43 5.86 -0.74 -1.54
CA LEU A 43 6.57 0.01 -2.57
C LEU A 43 7.42 1.16 -2.00
N GLY A 44 6.91 1.90 -1.02
CA GLY A 44 7.67 2.94 -0.34
C GLY A 44 8.89 2.39 0.39
N ILE A 45 8.73 1.31 1.16
CA ILE A 45 9.84 0.63 1.87
C ILE A 45 10.86 0.09 0.86
N TYR A 46 10.39 -0.47 -0.25
CA TYR A 46 11.26 -0.94 -1.33
C TYR A 46 12.14 0.19 -1.87
N PHE A 47 11.55 1.34 -2.20
CA PHE A 47 12.31 2.51 -2.68
C PHE A 47 13.31 3.06 -1.66
N ILE A 48 12.98 3.00 -0.36
CA ILE A 48 13.94 3.34 0.70
C ILE A 48 15.15 2.39 0.66
N LYS A 49 14.90 1.09 0.47
CA LYS A 49 15.94 0.04 0.43
C LYS A 49 16.75 0.03 -0.87
N THR A 50 16.22 0.54 -1.99
CA THR A 50 16.89 0.55 -3.30
C THR A 50 17.60 1.88 -3.61
N GLY A 51 17.71 2.78 -2.62
CA GLY A 51 18.49 4.02 -2.73
C GLY A 51 17.65 5.24 -3.14
N ARG A 52 16.38 5.06 -3.51
CA ARG A 52 15.42 6.14 -3.80
C ARG A 52 14.74 6.63 -2.52
N LYS A 53 15.54 7.02 -1.53
CA LYS A 53 15.07 7.31 -0.16
C LYS A 53 13.98 8.37 -0.10
N VAL A 54 14.14 9.49 -0.81
CA VAL A 54 13.17 10.60 -0.78
C VAL A 54 11.81 10.16 -1.30
N ALA A 55 11.75 9.56 -2.50
CA ALA A 55 10.52 9.05 -3.07
C ALA A 55 9.89 7.95 -2.20
N GLY A 56 10.72 7.05 -1.65
CA GLY A 56 10.24 6.01 -0.76
C GLY A 56 9.58 6.54 0.51
N TRP A 57 10.20 7.52 1.17
CA TRP A 57 9.62 8.18 2.34
C TRP A 57 8.32 8.93 2.01
N ILE A 58 8.28 9.67 0.90
CA ILE A 58 7.06 10.37 0.46
C ILE A 58 5.92 9.37 0.27
N ILE A 59 6.16 8.26 -0.45
CA ILE A 59 5.14 7.24 -0.72
C ILE A 59 4.69 6.58 0.58
N THR A 60 5.62 6.20 1.46
CA THR A 60 5.29 5.57 2.74
C THR A 60 4.46 6.51 3.63
N ILE A 61 4.85 7.78 3.77
CA ILE A 61 4.12 8.75 4.60
C ILE A 61 2.71 8.99 4.02
N LEU A 62 2.60 9.21 2.71
CA LEU A 62 1.29 9.40 2.07
C LEU A 62 0.39 8.18 2.24
N ALA A 63 0.94 6.96 2.10
CA ALA A 63 0.17 5.73 2.32
C ALA A 63 -0.31 5.63 3.77
N ILE A 64 0.56 5.90 4.75
CA ILE A 64 0.19 5.88 6.18
C ILE A 64 -0.91 6.90 6.47
N LEU A 65 -0.76 8.14 6.00
CA LEU A 65 -1.76 9.19 6.18
C LEU A 65 -3.11 8.80 5.56
N PHE A 66 -3.10 8.22 4.36
CA PHE A 66 -4.30 7.73 3.70
C PHE A 66 -5.00 6.65 4.55
N TYR A 67 -4.25 5.66 5.06
CA TYR A 67 -4.83 4.64 5.94
C TYR A 67 -5.40 5.22 7.23
N ILE A 68 -4.71 6.18 7.86
CA ILE A 68 -5.21 6.86 9.07
C ILE A 68 -6.55 7.56 8.80
N VAL A 69 -6.66 8.30 7.68
CA VAL A 69 -7.90 8.98 7.30
C VAL A 69 -9.03 7.98 7.07
N ILE A 70 -8.79 6.92 6.30
CA ILE A 70 -9.80 5.88 6.04
C ILE A 70 -10.25 5.21 7.34
N ILE A 71 -9.32 4.83 8.22
CA ILE A 71 -9.65 4.22 9.51
C ILE A 71 -10.46 5.20 10.37
N GLY A 72 -10.07 6.48 10.43
CA GLY A 72 -10.80 7.51 11.16
C GLY A 72 -12.23 7.70 10.65
N LEU A 73 -12.43 7.71 9.32
CA LEU A 73 -13.76 7.78 8.71
C LEU A 73 -14.61 6.54 9.03
N MET A 74 -14.02 5.35 8.96
CA MET A 74 -14.71 4.09 9.29
C MET A 74 -15.14 4.06 10.76
N ILE A 75 -14.28 4.48 11.68
CA ILE A 75 -14.60 4.59 13.11
C ILE A 75 -15.73 5.61 13.31
N THR A 76 -15.60 6.80 12.72
CA THR A 76 -16.61 7.86 12.85
C THR A 76 -17.96 7.39 12.33
N ALA A 77 -17.99 6.75 11.15
CA ALA A 77 -19.21 6.18 10.59
C ALA A 77 -19.80 5.12 11.53
N ALA A 78 -19.00 4.17 12.04
CA ALA A 78 -19.47 3.15 12.96
C ALA A 78 -20.05 3.75 14.26
N VAL A 79 -19.43 4.79 14.81
CA VAL A 79 -19.91 5.52 15.99
C VAL A 79 -21.24 6.22 15.67
N LEU A 80 -21.38 6.89 14.52
CA LEU A 80 -22.63 7.54 14.13
C LEU A 80 -23.77 6.53 13.93
N PHE A 81 -23.50 5.40 13.27
CA PHE A 81 -24.48 4.33 13.07
C PHE A 81 -24.94 3.70 14.38
N THR A 82 -24.03 3.50 15.34
CA THR A 82 -24.36 2.87 16.63
C THR A 82 -25.06 3.81 17.62
N ASN A 83 -24.78 5.12 17.56
CA ASN A 83 -25.40 6.12 18.44
C ASN A 83 -26.72 6.69 17.91
N GLY A 84 -27.26 6.14 16.81
CA GLY A 84 -28.63 6.44 16.37
C GLY A 84 -28.86 7.88 15.94
N PHE A 85 -27.91 8.50 15.23
CA PHE A 85 -28.22 9.72 14.48
C PHE A 85 -29.26 9.37 13.40
N SER A 86 -30.53 9.71 13.67
CA SER A 86 -31.61 9.81 12.68
C SER A 86 -31.51 11.12 11.90
#